data_AF-A0A956G1U4-F1
#
_entry.id   AF-A0A956G1U4-F1
#
_cell.length_a   1.000
_cell.length_b   1.000
_cell.length_c   1.000
_cell.angle_alpha   90.00
_cell.angle_beta   90.00
_cell.angle_gamma   90.00
#
_symmetry.space_group_name_H-M   'P 1'
#
loop_
_entity.id
_entity.type
_entity.pdbx_description
1 polymer ?
#
loop_
_entity_poly.entity_id
_entity_poly.type
_entity_poly.pdbx_seq_one_letter_code
_entity_poly.pdbx_strand_id
1 'polypeptide(L)'
;MRSRVLYLATCLFSLSFLFGCAADSVEIIDAPAQKTLPIVNGSVYAGDPAVGIITAGGSLCTATLVGQRTVLTAGHCIQQGRQHVFIAGNEYWPAVRTIVHPGYKPPSTDNDVALAILRDAPPITPAFISTRPPQVGQQLKLIGFGQTSSSSQGQPAKRIAANTVAYLSQMRIVINGTTSSTGNLCFGDSGGPTFTTINGNYVQVGVHSTISGQCGQQGHDMRVDVFKDWIVQNADGDVSIDNQTTPSLDSKPPVVKITSPKTGDTVAHKFYVEANIQDDQGVASAELLVDGQSRGKLTAQPWRFDVELAPGAHTLVVAGFDKAGNKGQGAAKVVVLAPLEFGEACELSDQCASGICARHGSLTHGYCSELCDASTACPGQASCLPAGPSTEACGPPPSALQNGGGDQQQSGGCAVGGDGASRTLPLLMLLLCGLLLVRRRVVRRGRAGKTR
;
A
#
# COMPACT_ATOMS: atom_id res chain seq x y z
N MET A 1 37.71 33.98 82.64
CA MET A 1 38.52 33.44 83.75
C MET A 1 39.23 32.17 83.28
N ARG A 2 40.42 31.83 83.83
CA ARG A 2 41.16 30.52 83.88
C ARG A 2 40.80 29.43 82.82
N SER A 3 41.68 28.89 81.96
CA SER A 3 43.06 28.35 82.11
C SER A 3 43.17 27.11 83.03
N ARG A 4 44.03 26.09 82.81
CA ARG A 4 45.01 25.81 81.72
C ARG A 4 44.45 24.72 80.75
N VAL A 5 45.07 23.65 80.21
CA VAL A 5 46.35 22.88 80.36
C VAL A 5 46.86 22.45 78.96
N LEU A 6 48.15 22.10 78.82
CA LEU A 6 48.87 21.62 77.63
C LEU A 6 49.97 20.63 78.05
N TYR A 7 50.20 19.51 77.34
CA TYR A 7 51.48 18.75 77.19
C TYR A 7 51.30 17.74 76.03
N LEU A 8 52.17 17.69 75.00
CA LEU A 8 53.37 16.84 74.80
C LEU A 8 53.10 15.32 74.72
N ALA A 9 53.79 14.52 73.88
CA ALA A 9 54.88 14.80 72.93
C ALA A 9 54.88 13.81 71.74
N THR A 10 55.70 14.11 70.71
CA THR A 10 55.95 13.27 69.52
C THR A 10 56.79 12.03 69.81
N CYS A 11 56.60 10.96 69.05
CA CYS A 11 57.62 9.93 68.85
C CYS A 11 57.77 9.62 67.35
N LEU A 12 59.01 9.58 66.86
CA LEU A 12 59.37 9.21 65.49
C LEU A 12 59.94 7.78 65.51
N PHE A 13 59.54 6.96 64.55
CA PHE A 13 60.34 5.80 64.16
C PHE A 13 60.32 5.63 62.64
N SER A 14 61.51 5.54 62.06
CA SER A 14 61.72 5.41 60.62
C SER A 14 62.50 4.14 60.33
N LEU A 15 61.96 3.26 59.47
CA LEU A 15 62.77 2.24 58.82
C LEU A 15 62.20 1.93 57.43
N SER A 16 63.08 1.89 56.44
CA SER A 16 62.75 1.69 55.02
C SER A 16 62.75 0.19 54.66
N PHE A 17 62.10 -0.19 53.55
CA PHE A 17 62.79 -0.74 52.36
C PHE A 17 61.81 -1.05 51.20
N LEU A 18 62.37 -1.00 49.98
CA LEU A 18 61.92 -1.60 48.70
C LEU A 18 60.67 -1.08 47.96
N PHE A 19 60.86 -0.95 46.64
CA PHE A 19 59.81 -0.80 45.62
C PHE A 19 59.12 -2.15 45.35
N GLY A 20 57.82 -2.11 45.11
CA GLY A 20 57.08 -3.15 44.42
C GLY A 20 55.96 -2.52 43.58
N CYS A 21 56.07 -2.58 42.26
CA CYS A 21 55.02 -2.07 41.38
C CYS A 21 53.89 -3.09 41.25
N ALA A 22 52.83 -2.91 42.04
CA ALA A 22 51.51 -3.45 41.75
C ALA A 22 50.63 -2.31 41.22
N ALA A 23 49.77 -2.59 40.24
CA ALA A 23 48.76 -1.65 39.80
C ALA A 23 47.54 -1.80 40.72
N ASP A 24 47.38 -0.89 41.68
CA ASP A 24 46.22 -0.90 42.58
C ASP A 24 44.94 -0.73 41.76
N SER A 25 44.08 -1.74 41.82
CA SER A 25 42.75 -1.71 41.23
C SER A 25 41.89 -0.68 41.97
N VAL A 26 41.41 0.34 41.26
CA VAL A 26 40.44 1.27 41.81
C VAL A 26 39.13 0.53 42.06
N GLU A 27 38.88 0.15 43.32
CA GLU A 27 37.55 -0.23 43.77
C GLU A 27 36.65 1.01 43.67
N ILE A 28 35.67 0.97 42.79
CA ILE A 28 34.59 1.95 42.77
C ILE A 28 33.77 1.73 44.05
N ILE A 29 33.79 2.72 44.94
CA ILE A 29 32.94 2.71 46.12
C ILE A 29 31.50 2.89 45.65
N ASP A 30 30.75 1.79 45.56
CA ASP A 30 29.38 1.81 45.06
C ASP A 30 28.50 2.78 45.85
N ALA A 31 27.89 3.74 45.15
CA ALA A 31 26.97 4.67 45.77
C ALA A 31 25.70 3.91 46.24
N PRO A 32 25.21 4.15 47.48
CA PRO A 32 24.08 3.40 48.02
C PRO A 32 22.83 3.58 47.13
N ALA A 33 22.16 2.45 46.85
CA ALA A 33 21.15 2.32 45.80
C ALA A 33 20.09 3.45 45.80
N GLN A 34 19.97 4.13 44.66
CA GLN A 34 19.19 5.37 44.51
C GLN A 34 17.67 5.12 44.48
N LYS A 35 17.06 5.01 45.66
CA LYS A 35 15.62 4.81 45.90
C LYS A 35 14.76 5.90 45.24
N THR A 36 14.05 5.57 44.14
CA THR A 36 13.35 6.53 43.27
C THR A 36 12.00 6.01 42.71
N LEU A 37 11.15 6.94 42.25
CA LEU A 37 9.83 6.85 41.56
C LEU A 37 9.68 8.19 40.75
N PRO A 38 8.50 8.83 40.52
CA PRO A 38 7.16 8.45 40.01
C PRO A 38 6.97 7.46 38.81
N ILE A 39 5.79 7.55 38.16
CA ILE A 39 4.83 6.47 37.88
C ILE A 39 4.61 5.59 39.12
N VAL A 40 3.39 5.12 39.38
CA VAL A 40 3.17 4.22 40.53
C VAL A 40 3.99 2.95 40.29
N ASN A 41 4.94 2.65 41.16
CA ASN A 41 5.97 1.59 40.99
C ASN A 41 6.80 1.69 39.69
N GLY A 42 7.01 2.90 39.15
CA GLY A 42 7.91 3.15 38.02
C GLY A 42 9.30 3.65 38.42
N SER A 43 10.19 3.81 37.43
CA SER A 43 11.57 4.28 37.62
C SER A 43 11.91 5.46 36.71
N VAL A 44 12.95 6.22 37.07
CA VAL A 44 13.45 7.35 36.25
C VAL A 44 13.99 6.85 34.92
N TYR A 45 13.56 7.46 33.82
CA TYR A 45 13.79 6.95 32.47
C TYR A 45 14.30 8.03 31.51
N ALA A 46 15.51 7.84 30.99
CA ALA A 46 16.13 8.76 30.03
C ALA A 46 15.87 8.40 28.55
N GLY A 47 15.26 7.24 28.27
CA GLY A 47 15.03 6.75 26.91
C GLY A 47 13.82 7.37 26.21
N ASP A 48 13.46 6.77 25.07
CA ASP A 48 12.37 7.16 24.16
C ASP A 48 12.24 8.69 24.03
N PRO A 49 13.21 9.38 23.40
CA PRO A 49 13.28 10.86 23.39
C PRO A 49 12.06 11.52 22.75
N ALA A 50 11.34 10.81 21.88
CA ALA A 50 10.05 11.21 21.33
C ALA A 50 8.95 11.43 22.39
N VAL A 51 9.06 10.86 23.59
CA VAL A 51 8.11 11.11 24.68
C VAL A 51 8.48 12.40 25.41
N GLY A 52 7.51 13.30 25.53
CA GLY A 52 7.67 14.62 26.14
C GLY A 52 6.43 15.04 26.94
N ILE A 53 6.48 16.28 27.43
CA ILE A 53 5.36 16.94 28.09
C ILE A 53 4.58 17.75 27.04
N ILE A 54 3.26 17.83 27.17
CA ILE A 54 2.46 18.86 26.50
C ILE A 54 1.74 19.73 27.53
N THR A 55 1.79 21.05 27.34
CA THR A 55 1.13 22.00 28.24
C THR A 55 -0.39 21.92 28.10
N ALA A 56 -1.13 21.67 29.17
CA ALA A 56 -2.59 21.55 29.19
C ALA A 56 -3.25 22.72 29.95
N GLY A 57 -2.85 23.95 29.62
CA GLY A 57 -3.51 25.19 30.09
C GLY A 57 -3.62 25.37 31.61
N GLY A 58 -2.59 24.98 32.34
CA GLY A 58 -2.53 25.06 33.81
C GLY A 58 -2.13 23.74 34.46
N SER A 59 -2.33 22.62 33.76
CA SER A 59 -1.71 21.32 34.06
C SER A 59 -0.68 20.93 33.00
N LEU A 60 0.04 19.86 33.27
CA LEU A 60 0.94 19.19 32.33
C LEU A 60 0.37 17.80 32.00
N CYS A 61 0.37 17.46 30.72
CA CYS A 61 0.13 16.11 30.21
C CYS A 61 1.43 15.54 29.62
N THR A 62 1.43 14.24 29.36
CA THR A 62 2.44 13.59 28.51
C THR A 62 1.98 13.58 27.04
N ALA A 63 2.91 13.49 26.10
CA ALA A 63 2.64 13.30 24.68
C ALA A 63 3.81 12.60 23.97
N THR A 64 3.56 12.09 22.76
CA THR A 64 4.58 11.44 21.92
C THR A 64 4.73 12.15 20.57
N LEU A 65 5.95 12.51 20.18
CA LEU A 65 6.29 12.87 18.82
C LEU A 65 6.19 11.63 17.92
N VAL A 66 5.19 11.57 17.06
CA VAL A 66 4.93 10.43 16.14
C VAL A 66 5.18 10.76 14.68
N GLY A 67 5.30 12.04 14.31
CA GLY A 67 5.83 12.51 13.02
C GLY A 67 7.02 13.45 13.22
N GLN A 68 7.57 14.01 12.15
CA GLN A 68 8.60 15.07 12.25
C GLN A 68 8.06 16.33 12.95
N ARG A 69 6.75 16.56 12.88
CA ARG A 69 6.03 17.68 13.52
C ARG A 69 4.71 17.24 14.17
N THR A 70 4.19 16.05 13.90
CA THR A 70 2.99 15.52 14.56
C THR A 70 3.29 14.96 15.95
N VAL A 71 2.63 15.52 16.97
CA VAL A 71 2.60 15.01 18.35
C VAL A 71 1.23 14.41 18.66
N LEU A 72 1.19 13.18 19.16
CA LEU A 72 0.00 12.45 19.61
C LEU A 72 -0.16 12.59 21.14
N THR A 73 -1.39 12.87 21.59
CA THR A 73 -1.74 13.01 23.02
C THR A 73 -3.23 12.69 23.24
N ALA A 74 -3.75 12.87 24.46
CA ALA A 74 -5.15 12.65 24.79
C ALA A 74 -6.03 13.87 24.43
N GLY A 75 -7.30 13.61 24.14
CA GLY A 75 -8.30 14.64 23.79
C GLY A 75 -8.44 15.70 24.89
N HIS A 76 -8.52 15.26 26.15
CA HIS A 76 -8.66 16.14 27.32
C HIS A 76 -7.43 17.00 27.64
N CYS A 77 -6.27 16.71 27.05
CA CYS A 77 -5.04 17.51 27.21
C CYS A 77 -5.02 18.75 26.30
N ILE A 78 -5.87 18.80 25.27
CA ILE A 78 -6.01 19.95 24.37
C ILE A 78 -7.17 20.85 24.79
N GLN A 79 -6.90 22.14 24.94
CA GLN A 79 -7.87 23.15 25.36
C GLN A 79 -8.08 24.16 24.25
N GLN A 80 -9.31 24.24 23.74
CA GLN A 80 -9.67 25.10 22.63
C GLN A 80 -9.38 26.58 22.93
N GLY A 81 -8.82 27.28 21.96
CA GLY A 81 -8.42 28.69 22.10
C GLY A 81 -7.15 28.94 22.92
N ARG A 82 -6.40 27.91 23.32
CA ARG A 82 -5.11 28.05 24.03
C ARG A 82 -3.93 27.56 23.18
N GLN A 83 -2.77 28.19 23.36
CA GLN A 83 -1.53 27.72 22.76
C GLN A 83 -1.02 26.50 23.53
N HIS A 84 -0.64 25.46 22.77
CA HIS A 84 0.01 24.27 23.31
C HIS A 84 1.49 24.24 22.94
N VAL A 85 2.33 23.77 23.85
CA VAL A 85 3.77 23.61 23.65
C VAL A 85 4.14 22.18 24.02
N PHE A 86 4.85 21.49 23.12
CA PHE A 86 5.50 20.21 23.39
C PHE A 86 6.91 20.47 23.92
N ILE A 87 7.33 19.72 24.93
CA ILE A 87 8.62 19.90 25.63
C ILE A 87 9.29 18.54 25.75
N ALA A 88 10.50 18.39 25.21
CA ALA A 88 11.28 17.16 25.27
C ALA A 88 12.75 17.47 25.60
N GLY A 89 13.28 16.78 26.63
CA GLY A 89 14.54 17.19 27.24
C GLY A 89 14.42 18.60 27.82
N ASN A 90 15.32 19.50 27.40
CA ASN A 90 15.35 20.90 27.80
C ASN A 90 14.81 21.86 26.71
N GLU A 91 14.32 21.31 25.59
CA GLU A 91 13.86 22.08 24.42
C GLU A 91 12.33 22.04 24.27
N TYR A 92 11.78 23.02 23.56
CA TYR A 92 10.33 23.23 23.47
C TYR A 92 9.89 23.70 22.07
N TRP A 93 8.73 23.18 21.63
CA TRP A 93 8.16 23.41 20.30
C TRP A 93 6.68 23.82 20.43
N PRO A 94 6.32 25.06 20.08
CA PRO A 94 4.92 25.47 20.04
C PRO A 94 4.13 24.80 18.91
N ALA A 95 2.90 24.38 19.20
CA ALA A 95 1.94 23.90 18.22
C ALA A 95 1.32 25.07 17.44
N VAL A 96 1.12 24.89 16.13
CA VAL A 96 0.39 25.81 15.24
C VAL A 96 -1.03 25.36 14.93
N ARG A 97 -1.30 24.06 15.06
CA ARG A 97 -2.61 23.44 14.83
C ARG A 97 -2.81 22.35 15.88
N THR A 98 -3.95 22.33 16.55
CA THR A 98 -4.34 21.23 17.45
C THR A 98 -5.67 20.66 17.00
N ILE A 99 -5.81 19.33 17.10
CA ILE A 99 -6.88 18.57 16.46
C ILE A 99 -7.38 17.56 17.47
N VAL A 100 -8.56 17.79 18.05
CA VAL A 100 -9.21 16.84 18.96
C VAL A 100 -10.12 15.93 18.14
N HIS A 101 -10.12 14.63 18.41
CA HIS A 101 -10.97 13.70 17.68
C HIS A 101 -12.45 14.11 17.78
N PRO A 102 -13.21 14.19 16.67
CA PRO A 102 -14.55 14.78 16.68
C PRO A 102 -15.56 13.98 17.52
N GLY A 103 -15.31 12.69 17.75
CA GLY A 103 -16.07 11.84 18.67
C GLY A 103 -15.75 12.03 20.16
N TYR A 104 -14.72 12.81 20.53
CA TYR A 104 -14.43 13.09 21.94
C TYR A 104 -15.48 14.04 22.53
N LYS A 105 -16.10 13.68 23.65
CA LYS A 105 -17.21 14.41 24.28
C LYS A 105 -17.09 14.33 25.81
N PRO A 106 -16.38 15.28 26.48
CA PRO A 106 -16.32 15.30 27.94
C PRO A 106 -17.73 15.45 28.54
N PRO A 107 -18.05 14.81 29.67
CA PRO A 107 -17.14 14.08 30.56
C PRO A 107 -16.82 12.64 30.17
N SER A 108 -17.25 12.12 29.01
CA SER A 108 -16.79 10.81 28.54
C SER A 108 -15.30 10.83 28.22
N THR A 109 -14.65 9.69 28.44
CA THR A 109 -13.27 9.37 28.05
C THR A 109 -13.21 8.51 26.78
N ASP A 110 -14.33 8.36 26.06
CA ASP A 110 -14.35 7.68 24.76
C ASP A 110 -13.81 8.58 23.64
N ASN A 111 -13.04 7.99 22.74
CA ASN A 111 -12.32 8.68 21.66
C ASN A 111 -11.37 9.80 22.16
N ASP A 112 -10.81 9.66 23.35
CA ASP A 112 -9.96 10.64 24.03
C ASP A 112 -8.54 10.70 23.42
N VAL A 113 -8.46 11.09 22.15
CA VAL A 113 -7.21 11.28 21.39
C VAL A 113 -7.18 12.66 20.72
N ALA A 114 -5.98 13.22 20.60
CA ALA A 114 -5.73 14.47 19.89
C ALA A 114 -4.33 14.50 19.25
N LEU A 115 -4.19 15.33 18.22
CA LEU A 115 -2.92 15.69 17.62
C LEU A 115 -2.57 17.16 17.92
N ALA A 116 -1.28 17.44 18.06
CA ALA A 116 -0.70 18.77 18.02
C ALA A 116 0.38 18.82 16.93
N ILE A 117 0.20 19.69 15.95
CA ILE A 117 1.16 19.89 14.85
C ILE A 117 2.08 21.04 15.25
N LEU A 118 3.36 20.71 15.43
CA LEU A 118 4.41 21.66 15.82
C LEU A 118 4.70 22.65 14.68
N ARG A 119 5.11 23.88 15.03
CA ARG A 119 5.57 24.87 14.03
C ARG A 119 6.84 24.39 13.32
N ASP A 120 7.79 23.94 14.12
CA ASP A 120 9.16 23.63 13.77
C ASP A 120 9.42 22.15 14.12
N ALA A 121 10.23 21.44 13.33
CA ALA A 121 10.50 20.02 13.57
C ALA A 121 11.56 19.80 14.68
N PRO A 122 11.31 18.98 15.72
CA PRO A 122 12.33 18.59 16.67
C PRO A 122 13.42 17.72 16.01
N PRO A 123 14.70 17.82 16.42
CA PRO A 123 15.77 16.93 15.97
C PRO A 123 15.71 15.57 16.69
N ILE A 124 14.53 14.96 16.72
CA ILE A 124 14.20 13.77 17.51
C ILE A 124 13.56 12.74 16.57
N THR A 125 14.10 11.51 16.55
CA THR A 125 13.49 10.39 15.81
C THR A 125 12.07 10.13 16.35
N PRO A 126 11.01 10.22 15.53
CA PRO A 126 9.64 10.02 16.01
C PRO A 126 9.37 8.56 16.37
N ALA A 127 8.42 8.34 17.29
CA ALA A 127 7.97 7.02 17.68
C ALA A 127 7.04 6.39 16.63
N PHE A 128 7.21 5.09 16.36
CA PHE A 128 6.31 4.34 15.48
C PHE A 128 4.97 4.07 16.16
N ILE A 129 3.85 4.41 15.50
CA ILE A 129 2.52 3.93 15.90
C ILE A 129 2.22 2.55 15.30
N SER A 130 1.51 1.68 16.02
CA SER A 130 1.12 0.37 15.47
C SER A 130 -0.19 0.42 14.66
N THR A 131 -0.24 -0.35 13.58
CA THR A 131 -1.45 -0.58 12.78
C THR A 131 -2.30 -1.75 13.31
N ARG A 132 -1.84 -2.44 14.36
CA ARG A 132 -2.38 -3.72 14.85
C ARG A 132 -2.61 -3.66 16.38
N PRO A 133 -3.62 -4.36 16.92
CA PRO A 133 -3.84 -4.42 18.36
C PRO A 133 -2.74 -5.23 19.06
N PRO A 134 -2.44 -4.92 20.33
CA PRO A 134 -1.68 -5.83 21.19
C PRO A 134 -2.54 -7.04 21.59
N GLN A 135 -1.93 -8.05 22.21
CA GLN A 135 -2.59 -9.25 22.70
C GLN A 135 -2.88 -9.17 24.20
N VAL A 136 -3.92 -9.87 24.68
CA VAL A 136 -4.20 -10.01 26.11
C VAL A 136 -3.04 -10.71 26.80
N GLY A 137 -2.61 -10.20 27.96
CA GLY A 137 -1.40 -10.66 28.66
C GLY A 137 -0.07 -10.14 28.10
N GLN A 138 -0.05 -9.45 26.95
CA GLN A 138 1.18 -8.88 26.39
C GLN A 138 1.78 -7.83 27.33
N GLN A 139 3.12 -7.86 27.48
CA GLN A 139 3.84 -6.89 28.30
C GLN A 139 3.80 -5.50 27.66
N LEU A 140 3.52 -4.50 28.48
CA LEU A 140 3.41 -3.09 28.13
C LEU A 140 4.52 -2.30 28.84
N LYS A 141 5.05 -1.28 28.16
CA LYS A 141 5.80 -0.19 28.80
C LYS A 141 4.93 1.06 28.80
N LEU A 142 4.71 1.64 29.97
CA LEU A 142 3.96 2.88 30.17
C LEU A 142 4.98 3.99 30.44
N ILE A 143 4.88 5.14 29.76
CA ILE A 143 5.88 6.20 29.87
C ILE A 143 5.19 7.55 30.07
N GLY A 144 5.63 8.29 31.10
CA GLY A 144 4.93 9.48 31.55
C GLY A 144 5.75 10.38 32.46
N PHE A 145 5.17 11.54 32.76
CA PHE A 145 5.72 12.57 33.64
C PHE A 145 4.86 12.80 34.90
N GLY A 146 3.87 11.93 35.17
CA GLY A 146 2.89 12.05 36.24
C GLY A 146 3.43 11.82 37.66
N GLN A 147 2.51 11.91 38.62
CA GLN A 147 2.79 11.89 40.07
C GLN A 147 3.14 10.48 40.60
N THR A 148 3.87 10.37 41.74
CA THR A 148 4.09 9.07 42.44
C THR A 148 2.80 8.46 42.96
N SER A 149 1.92 9.36 43.36
CA SER A 149 0.87 9.25 44.37
C SER A 149 0.26 10.65 44.49
N SER A 150 -0.91 10.76 45.11
CA SER A 150 -1.71 11.98 45.27
C SER A 150 -1.10 13.10 46.16
N SER A 151 0.24 13.17 46.30
CA SER A 151 0.94 14.03 47.26
C SER A 151 2.33 14.54 46.83
N SER A 152 2.83 14.24 45.62
CA SER A 152 4.21 14.60 45.22
C SER A 152 4.33 15.94 44.48
N GLN A 153 4.85 16.97 45.17
CA GLN A 153 5.27 18.24 44.55
C GLN A 153 6.75 18.17 44.09
N GLY A 154 7.06 17.27 43.15
CA GLY A 154 8.37 17.19 42.49
C GLY A 154 8.38 17.87 41.12
N GLN A 155 9.57 18.17 40.58
CA GLN A 155 9.67 18.51 39.16
C GLN A 155 9.26 17.31 38.28
N PRO A 156 8.59 17.55 37.14
CA PRO A 156 8.24 16.49 36.20
C PRO A 156 9.52 15.92 35.59
N ALA A 157 9.66 14.60 35.64
CA ALA A 157 10.73 13.87 34.98
C ALA A 157 10.13 12.68 34.25
N LYS A 158 10.75 12.25 33.15
CA LYS A 158 10.29 11.10 32.37
C LYS A 158 10.53 9.83 33.15
N ARG A 159 9.53 8.95 33.20
CA ARG A 159 9.56 7.70 33.97
C ARG A 159 8.87 6.58 33.21
N ILE A 160 9.20 5.35 33.60
CA ILE A 160 8.73 4.14 32.94
C ILE A 160 8.19 3.12 33.94
N ALA A 161 7.15 2.40 33.55
CA ALA A 161 6.65 1.23 34.27
C ALA A 161 6.38 0.07 33.31
N ALA A 162 6.51 -1.16 33.83
CA ALA A 162 6.07 -2.37 33.14
C ALA A 162 4.69 -2.82 33.68
N ASN A 163 3.81 -3.26 32.79
CA ASN A 163 2.51 -3.86 33.13
C ASN A 163 2.07 -4.83 32.01
N THR A 164 0.83 -5.31 32.02
CA THR A 164 0.26 -6.17 30.97
C THR A 164 -1.15 -5.74 30.56
N VAL A 165 -1.53 -6.09 29.32
CA VAL A 165 -2.93 -5.97 28.85
C VAL A 165 -3.82 -6.90 29.69
N ALA A 166 -4.75 -6.32 30.45
CA ALA A 166 -5.79 -7.05 31.19
C ALA A 166 -6.85 -7.62 30.23
N TYR A 167 -7.37 -6.75 29.35
CA TYR A 167 -8.25 -7.10 28.24
C TYR A 167 -8.30 -5.95 27.23
N LEU A 168 -8.87 -6.22 26.04
CA LEU A 168 -9.21 -5.19 25.07
C LEU A 168 -10.72 -5.00 24.99
N SER A 169 -11.13 -3.75 24.79
CA SER A 169 -12.48 -3.39 24.35
C SER A 169 -12.45 -2.90 22.90
N GLN A 170 -13.60 -2.47 22.37
CA GLN A 170 -13.70 -1.92 21.01
C GLN A 170 -12.71 -0.78 20.74
N MET A 171 -12.48 0.12 21.71
CA MET A 171 -11.60 1.28 21.54
C MET A 171 -10.53 1.48 22.63
N ARG A 172 -10.54 0.68 23.71
CA ARG A 172 -9.61 0.82 24.84
C ARG A 172 -8.74 -0.42 25.05
N ILE A 173 -7.45 -0.20 25.33
CA ILE A 173 -6.60 -1.16 26.06
C ILE A 173 -6.92 -0.96 27.54
N VAL A 174 -7.13 -2.05 28.27
CA VAL A 174 -7.29 -2.01 29.72
C VAL A 174 -6.08 -2.67 30.38
N ILE A 175 -5.49 -1.98 31.35
CA ILE A 175 -4.19 -2.30 31.96
C ILE A 175 -4.43 -2.79 33.40
N ASN A 176 -3.75 -3.87 33.80
CA ASN A 176 -3.88 -4.43 35.14
C ASN A 176 -3.45 -3.43 36.23
N GLY A 177 -4.05 -3.53 37.43
CA GLY A 177 -3.63 -2.74 38.58
C GLY A 177 -2.18 -3.04 39.00
N THR A 178 -1.57 -2.12 39.75
CA THR A 178 -0.21 -2.29 40.25
C THR A 178 -0.09 -3.47 41.21
N THR A 179 0.97 -4.24 41.04
CA THR A 179 1.40 -5.30 41.95
C THR A 179 2.76 -4.91 42.57
N SER A 180 3.41 -5.81 43.30
CA SER A 180 4.78 -5.62 43.78
C SER A 180 5.83 -5.54 42.65
N SER A 181 5.48 -5.89 41.41
CA SER A 181 6.39 -5.89 40.25
C SER A 181 5.82 -5.20 39.00
N THR A 182 4.61 -4.63 39.06
CA THR A 182 4.01 -3.85 37.96
C THR A 182 3.65 -2.44 38.41
N GLY A 183 3.86 -1.48 37.50
CA GLY A 183 3.53 -0.07 37.70
C GLY A 183 2.38 0.39 36.80
N ASN A 184 1.69 1.48 37.16
CA ASN A 184 0.55 1.98 36.38
C ASN A 184 0.30 3.49 36.53
N LEU A 185 -0.56 4.00 35.64
CA LEU A 185 -0.85 5.42 35.42
C LEU A 185 -1.28 6.20 36.68
N CYS A 186 -0.96 7.49 36.67
CA CYS A 186 -1.41 8.50 37.60
C CYS A 186 -1.71 9.84 36.90
N PHE A 187 -2.15 10.85 37.66
CA PHE A 187 -2.41 12.19 37.15
C PHE A 187 -1.13 12.80 36.54
N GLY A 188 -1.23 13.29 35.29
CA GLY A 188 -0.11 13.83 34.50
C GLY A 188 0.49 12.84 33.49
N ASP A 189 0.21 11.54 33.61
CA ASP A 189 0.59 10.56 32.59
C ASP A 189 -0.36 10.61 31.36
N SER A 190 -1.53 11.23 31.51
CA SER A 190 -2.50 11.52 30.44
C SER A 190 -1.83 11.96 29.13
N GLY A 191 -2.23 11.35 28.02
CA GLY A 191 -1.68 11.57 26.68
C GLY A 191 -0.36 10.85 26.38
N GLY A 192 0.25 10.20 27.37
CA GLY A 192 1.48 9.43 27.20
C GLY A 192 1.29 8.12 26.43
N PRO A 193 2.39 7.50 25.97
CA PRO A 193 2.35 6.26 25.20
C PRO A 193 2.37 5.00 26.07
N THR A 194 1.46 4.07 25.78
CA THR A 194 1.74 2.64 25.97
C THR A 194 2.51 2.12 24.75
N PHE A 195 3.74 1.68 24.99
CA PHE A 195 4.57 0.94 24.04
C PHE A 195 4.52 -0.58 24.27
N THR A 196 4.70 -1.35 23.21
CA THR A 196 5.03 -2.78 23.28
C THR A 196 5.80 -3.21 22.03
N THR A 197 6.15 -4.50 21.92
CA THR A 197 6.80 -5.08 20.74
C THR A 197 5.81 -5.93 19.95
N ILE A 198 5.51 -5.56 18.70
CA ILE A 198 4.66 -6.33 17.77
C ILE A 198 5.54 -6.79 16.60
N ASN A 199 5.56 -8.09 16.32
CA ASN A 199 6.38 -8.73 15.27
C ASN A 199 7.90 -8.39 15.32
N GLY A 200 8.41 -7.96 16.48
CA GLY A 200 9.80 -7.50 16.66
C GLY A 200 9.97 -5.97 16.68
N ASN A 201 8.97 -5.21 16.22
CA ASN A 201 9.02 -3.75 16.15
C ASN A 201 8.49 -3.12 17.45
N TYR A 202 9.20 -2.13 17.98
CA TYR A 202 8.82 -1.39 19.19
C TYR A 202 7.92 -0.21 18.83
N VAL A 203 6.66 -0.25 19.28
CA VAL A 203 5.56 0.54 18.70
C VAL A 203 4.56 1.01 19.77
N GLN A 204 4.04 2.23 19.58
CA GLN A 204 2.97 2.77 20.41
C GLN A 204 1.64 2.12 20.03
N VAL A 205 0.99 1.49 21.02
CA VAL A 205 -0.32 0.82 20.89
C VAL A 205 -1.43 1.53 21.66
N GLY A 206 -1.08 2.33 22.67
CA GLY A 206 -2.02 3.06 23.51
C GLY A 206 -1.69 4.54 23.69
N VAL A 207 -2.72 5.35 23.93
CA VAL A 207 -2.63 6.72 24.46
C VAL A 207 -3.30 6.75 25.83
N HIS A 208 -2.55 7.11 26.87
CA HIS A 208 -3.01 7.15 28.26
C HIS A 208 -4.21 8.10 28.41
N SER A 209 -5.37 7.59 28.82
CA SER A 209 -6.60 8.40 28.91
C SER A 209 -7.10 8.55 30.35
N THR A 210 -7.36 7.45 31.06
CA THR A 210 -7.99 7.52 32.39
C THR A 210 -7.65 6.32 33.28
N ILE A 211 -7.89 6.47 34.58
CA ILE A 211 -7.83 5.42 35.60
C ILE A 211 -9.21 5.16 36.20
N SER A 212 -9.45 3.96 36.71
CA SER A 212 -10.76 3.55 37.27
C SER A 212 -11.01 4.05 38.70
N GLY A 213 -10.08 4.80 39.29
CA GLY A 213 -10.14 5.27 40.68
C GLY A 213 -8.86 5.98 41.11
N GLN A 214 -8.17 5.46 42.12
CA GLN A 214 -6.89 6.02 42.58
C GLN A 214 -5.73 5.64 41.64
N CYS A 215 -4.65 6.43 41.65
CA CYS A 215 -3.44 6.10 40.90
C CYS A 215 -2.95 4.68 41.22
N GLY A 216 -2.49 3.96 40.20
CA GLY A 216 -2.08 2.56 40.33
C GLY A 216 -3.21 1.53 40.24
N GLN A 217 -4.50 1.94 40.26
CA GLN A 217 -5.62 1.04 39.95
C GLN A 217 -5.67 0.71 38.44
N GLN A 218 -6.80 0.17 37.94
CA GLN A 218 -6.90 -0.20 36.53
C GLN A 218 -6.78 1.04 35.63
N GLY A 219 -5.89 0.93 34.63
CA GLY A 219 -5.61 1.99 33.66
C GLY A 219 -6.31 1.74 32.33
N HIS A 220 -6.63 2.81 31.61
CA HIS A 220 -7.33 2.75 30.33
C HIS A 220 -6.65 3.65 29.31
N ASP A 221 -6.22 3.03 28.20
CA ASP A 221 -5.58 3.68 27.07
C ASP A 221 -6.49 3.63 25.84
N MET A 222 -6.53 4.69 25.04
CA MET A 222 -7.16 4.66 23.71
C MET A 222 -6.30 3.82 22.76
N ARG A 223 -6.93 2.87 22.03
CA ARG A 223 -6.27 1.97 21.08
C ARG A 223 -5.78 2.71 19.85
N VAL A 224 -4.46 2.84 19.69
CA VAL A 224 -3.84 3.49 18.54
C VAL A 224 -4.21 2.76 17.23
N ASP A 225 -4.34 1.42 17.26
CA ASP A 225 -4.74 0.64 16.08
C ASP A 225 -6.18 0.89 15.60
N VAL A 226 -7.04 1.46 16.47
CA VAL A 226 -8.42 1.85 16.18
C VAL A 226 -8.49 3.29 15.67
N PHE A 227 -7.64 4.18 16.18
CA PHE A 227 -7.59 5.59 15.76
C PHE A 227 -6.60 5.89 14.63
N LYS A 228 -5.80 4.90 14.19
CA LYS A 228 -4.72 5.05 13.19
C LYS A 228 -5.14 5.80 11.92
N ASP A 229 -6.30 5.51 11.34
CA ASP A 229 -6.72 6.09 10.07
C ASP A 229 -7.07 7.58 10.25
N TRP A 230 -7.68 7.93 11.39
CA TRP A 230 -7.89 9.33 11.79
C TRP A 230 -6.56 10.04 12.10
N ILE A 231 -5.62 9.39 12.79
CA ILE A 231 -4.29 9.93 13.10
C ILE A 231 -3.56 10.28 11.80
N VAL A 232 -3.45 9.33 10.86
CA VAL A 232 -2.75 9.50 9.58
C VAL A 232 -3.41 10.57 8.71
N GLN A 233 -4.75 10.59 8.64
CA GLN A 233 -5.49 11.59 7.88
C GLN A 233 -5.28 13.02 8.43
N ASN A 234 -5.27 13.19 9.76
CA ASN A 234 -5.23 14.52 10.39
C ASN A 234 -3.80 15.05 10.58
N ALA A 235 -2.80 14.17 10.52
CA ALA A 235 -1.37 14.47 10.51
C ALA A 235 -0.83 14.86 9.11
N ASP A 236 -1.67 14.97 8.09
CA ASP A 236 -1.30 15.30 6.71
C ASP A 236 -0.23 14.34 6.13
N GLY A 237 -0.19 13.08 6.61
CA GLY A 237 0.82 12.08 6.25
C GLY A 237 2.12 12.09 7.06
N ASP A 238 2.34 13.08 7.93
CA ASP A 238 3.52 13.14 8.82
C ASP A 238 3.34 12.23 10.04
N VAL A 239 3.46 10.91 9.82
CA VAL A 239 3.41 9.88 10.88
C VAL A 239 4.37 8.73 10.57
N SER A 240 5.23 8.40 11.54
CA SER A 240 6.01 7.17 11.60
C SER A 240 5.11 6.01 12.02
N ILE A 241 4.95 5.03 11.14
CA ILE A 241 4.07 3.87 11.34
C ILE A 241 4.92 2.60 11.34
N ASP A 242 4.55 1.63 12.19
CA ASP A 242 5.09 0.27 12.22
C ASP A 242 5.21 -0.32 10.81
N ASN A 243 6.44 -0.39 10.29
CA ASN A 243 6.69 -0.63 8.86
C ASN A 243 6.62 -2.12 8.49
N GLN A 244 5.49 -2.74 8.81
CA GLN A 244 4.97 -3.98 8.27
C GLN A 244 3.52 -3.75 7.84
N THR A 245 3.41 -3.24 6.61
CA THR A 245 2.20 -2.73 5.93
C THR A 245 1.56 -1.50 6.58
N THR A 246 2.19 -0.35 6.40
CA THR A 246 1.46 0.73 5.72
C THR A 246 1.11 0.26 4.29
N PRO A 247 -0.05 0.62 3.73
CA PRO A 247 -0.06 0.94 2.31
C PRO A 247 0.92 2.10 2.16
N SER A 248 1.92 2.01 1.27
CA SER A 248 2.55 3.23 0.79
C SER A 248 1.43 4.16 0.32
N LEU A 249 1.49 5.44 0.71
CA LEU A 249 0.67 6.44 0.04
C LEU A 249 1.24 6.56 -1.37
N ASP A 250 0.81 5.67 -2.24
CA ASP A 250 1.30 5.66 -3.60
C ASP A 250 0.79 6.91 -4.28
N SER A 251 1.74 7.70 -4.74
CA SER A 251 1.54 8.98 -5.40
C SER A 251 2.09 8.94 -6.83
N LYS A 252 2.43 7.76 -7.35
CA LYS A 252 2.89 7.56 -8.72
C LYS A 252 1.69 7.15 -9.57
N PRO A 253 1.33 7.91 -10.61
CA PRO A 253 0.28 7.50 -11.52
C PRO A 253 0.70 6.29 -12.38
N PRO A 254 -0.22 5.37 -12.69
CA PRO A 254 0.07 4.20 -13.52
C PRO A 254 0.51 4.60 -14.93
N VAL A 255 1.59 4.00 -15.44
CA VAL A 255 2.11 4.25 -16.77
C VAL A 255 1.24 3.52 -17.80
N VAL A 256 0.41 4.29 -18.53
CA VAL A 256 -0.46 3.79 -19.60
C VAL A 256 0.22 3.96 -20.97
N LYS A 257 0.28 2.87 -21.75
CA LYS A 257 0.71 2.89 -23.15
C LYS A 257 -0.25 2.07 -24.01
N ILE A 258 -0.98 2.76 -24.89
CA ILE A 258 -1.80 2.10 -25.93
C ILE A 258 -0.85 1.30 -26.85
N THR A 259 -1.13 0.01 -27.02
CA THR A 259 -0.35 -0.94 -27.84
C THR A 259 -0.92 -1.05 -29.25
N SER A 260 -2.24 -0.97 -29.37
CA SER A 260 -3.00 -0.95 -30.62
C SER A 260 -4.30 -0.16 -30.43
N PRO A 261 -4.76 0.64 -31.42
CA PRO A 261 -3.99 1.18 -32.53
C PRO A 261 -3.01 2.27 -32.05
N LYS A 262 -2.00 2.59 -32.86
CA LYS A 262 -1.00 3.63 -32.60
C LYS A 262 -1.42 4.98 -33.19
N THR A 263 -0.72 6.04 -32.80
CA THR A 263 -0.92 7.36 -33.42
C THR A 263 -0.49 7.34 -34.87
N GLY A 264 -1.41 7.69 -35.77
CA GLY A 264 -1.23 7.67 -37.23
C GLY A 264 -1.79 6.41 -37.90
N ASP A 265 -2.23 5.41 -37.15
CA ASP A 265 -2.84 4.21 -37.73
C ASP A 265 -4.21 4.55 -38.37
N THR A 266 -4.49 3.89 -39.48
CA THR A 266 -5.79 3.92 -40.16
C THR A 266 -6.50 2.60 -39.88
N VAL A 267 -7.76 2.66 -39.44
CA VAL A 267 -8.51 1.51 -38.91
C VAL A 267 -9.90 1.37 -39.57
N ALA A 268 -10.44 0.15 -39.53
CA ALA A 268 -11.81 -0.12 -39.95
C ALA A 268 -12.85 0.49 -38.98
N HIS A 269 -14.10 0.55 -39.40
CA HIS A 269 -15.24 1.06 -38.61
C HIS A 269 -15.39 0.36 -37.24
N LYS A 270 -15.04 -0.94 -37.19
CA LYS A 270 -15.00 -1.80 -36.00
C LYS A 270 -13.55 -2.22 -35.72
N PHE A 271 -13.08 -1.98 -34.50
CA PHE A 271 -11.72 -2.33 -34.08
C PHE A 271 -11.64 -2.46 -32.55
N TYR A 272 -10.44 -2.71 -32.03
CA TYR A 272 -10.19 -2.76 -30.59
C TYR A 272 -9.07 -1.82 -30.18
N VAL A 273 -9.21 -1.20 -29.01
CA VAL A 273 -8.15 -0.44 -28.33
C VAL A 273 -7.58 -1.31 -27.22
N GLU A 274 -6.27 -1.55 -27.27
CA GLU A 274 -5.53 -2.30 -26.27
C GLU A 274 -4.47 -1.41 -25.62
N ALA A 275 -4.28 -1.53 -24.30
CA ALA A 275 -3.21 -0.84 -23.58
C ALA A 275 -2.42 -1.75 -22.65
N ASN A 276 -1.11 -1.53 -22.61
CA ASN A 276 -0.26 -1.98 -21.50
C ASN A 276 -0.33 -0.90 -20.41
N ILE A 277 -0.69 -1.29 -19.19
CA ILE A 277 -0.75 -0.38 -18.03
C ILE A 277 0.04 -1.03 -16.89
N GLN A 278 1.04 -0.33 -16.39
CA GLN A 278 1.95 -0.78 -15.34
C GLN A 278 2.03 0.23 -14.20
N ASP A 279 2.25 -0.29 -13.00
CA ASP A 279 2.13 0.44 -11.73
C ASP A 279 2.88 -0.37 -10.65
N ASP A 280 3.46 0.28 -9.63
CA ASP A 280 4.24 -0.45 -8.60
C ASP A 280 3.43 -0.96 -7.40
N GLN A 281 2.18 -0.51 -7.19
CA GLN A 281 1.25 -1.16 -6.24
C GLN A 281 0.11 -1.91 -6.94
N GLY A 282 -0.10 -1.64 -8.23
CA GLY A 282 -0.90 -2.39 -9.18
C GLY A 282 -2.19 -1.69 -9.58
N VAL A 283 -2.48 -1.71 -10.88
CA VAL A 283 -3.66 -1.12 -11.51
C VAL A 283 -4.95 -1.74 -10.97
N ALA A 284 -5.92 -0.90 -10.58
CA ALA A 284 -7.25 -1.30 -10.15
C ALA A 284 -8.29 -1.25 -11.28
N SER A 285 -8.15 -0.33 -12.23
CA SER A 285 -9.06 -0.24 -13.39
C SER A 285 -8.49 0.57 -14.57
N ALA A 286 -9.08 0.38 -15.74
CA ALA A 286 -8.80 1.16 -16.94
C ALA A 286 -10.12 1.64 -17.58
N GLU A 287 -10.15 2.86 -18.09
CA GLU A 287 -11.30 3.46 -18.78
C GLU A 287 -10.89 3.99 -20.15
N LEU A 288 -11.65 3.69 -21.20
CA LEU A 288 -11.45 4.26 -22.53
C LEU A 288 -12.37 5.46 -22.72
N LEU A 289 -11.79 6.59 -23.12
CA LEU A 289 -12.49 7.75 -23.65
C LEU A 289 -12.16 7.93 -25.13
N VAL A 290 -13.16 8.29 -25.93
CA VAL A 290 -13.00 8.67 -27.34
C VAL A 290 -13.58 10.06 -27.51
N ASP A 291 -12.75 10.98 -27.99
CA ASP A 291 -13.05 12.42 -28.13
C ASP A 291 -13.62 13.06 -26.85
N GLY A 292 -13.15 12.56 -25.69
CA GLY A 292 -13.58 13.00 -24.36
C GLY A 292 -14.80 12.29 -23.79
N GLN A 293 -15.51 11.46 -24.57
CA GLN A 293 -16.66 10.68 -24.10
C GLN A 293 -16.24 9.27 -23.65
N SER A 294 -16.67 8.84 -22.46
CA SER A 294 -16.36 7.49 -21.97
C SER A 294 -17.06 6.42 -22.83
N ARG A 295 -16.33 5.36 -23.18
CA ARG A 295 -16.82 4.21 -23.96
C ARG A 295 -16.88 2.91 -23.15
N GLY A 296 -16.38 2.92 -21.91
CA GLY A 296 -16.42 1.77 -21.01
C GLY A 296 -15.24 1.69 -20.05
N LYS A 297 -15.40 0.91 -18.98
CA LYS A 297 -14.42 0.73 -17.91
C LYS A 297 -14.23 -0.76 -17.58
N LEU A 298 -12.97 -1.18 -17.46
CA LEU A 298 -12.54 -2.53 -17.10
C LEU A 298 -11.86 -2.53 -15.73
N THR A 299 -12.00 -3.63 -14.98
CA THR A 299 -11.38 -3.84 -13.65
C THR A 299 -10.42 -5.02 -13.61
N ALA A 300 -10.12 -5.64 -14.76
CA ALA A 300 -9.17 -6.74 -14.89
C ALA A 300 -8.52 -6.72 -16.29
N GLN A 301 -7.34 -7.34 -16.40
CA GLN A 301 -6.65 -7.57 -17.67
C GLN A 301 -7.32 -8.69 -18.49
N PRO A 302 -7.18 -8.70 -19.84
CA PRO A 302 -6.47 -7.71 -20.66
C PRO A 302 -7.21 -6.37 -20.75
N TRP A 303 -6.46 -5.26 -20.80
CA TRP A 303 -7.03 -3.91 -20.97
C TRP A 303 -7.39 -3.65 -22.44
N ARG A 304 -8.40 -4.37 -22.93
CA ARG A 304 -8.87 -4.36 -24.31
C ARG A 304 -10.33 -3.94 -24.40
N PHE A 305 -10.60 -2.91 -25.18
CA PHE A 305 -11.92 -2.33 -25.40
C PHE A 305 -12.28 -2.45 -26.89
N ASP A 306 -13.27 -3.25 -27.24
CA ASP A 306 -13.79 -3.29 -28.61
C ASP A 306 -14.71 -2.06 -28.86
N VAL A 307 -14.57 -1.41 -30.01
CA VAL A 307 -15.21 -0.13 -30.34
C VAL A 307 -15.70 -0.05 -31.79
N GLU A 308 -16.77 0.73 -31.96
CA GLU A 308 -17.38 1.10 -33.24
C GLU A 308 -17.49 2.63 -33.28
N LEU A 309 -16.84 3.26 -34.27
CA LEU A 309 -16.65 4.71 -34.38
C LEU A 309 -17.03 5.19 -35.79
N ALA A 310 -17.60 6.38 -35.91
CA ALA A 310 -17.93 6.96 -37.22
C ALA A 310 -16.67 7.18 -38.09
N PRO A 311 -16.81 7.37 -39.42
CA PRO A 311 -15.67 7.68 -40.28
C PRO A 311 -15.09 9.06 -39.94
N GLY A 312 -13.76 9.17 -39.86
CA GLY A 312 -13.06 10.42 -39.54
C GLY A 312 -11.87 10.26 -38.60
N ALA A 313 -11.33 11.39 -38.15
CA ALA A 313 -10.19 11.41 -37.24
C ALA A 313 -10.66 11.42 -35.77
N HIS A 314 -10.20 10.45 -34.98
CA HIS A 314 -10.61 10.25 -33.59
C HIS A 314 -9.41 10.29 -32.63
N THR A 315 -9.63 10.84 -31.43
CA THR A 315 -8.65 10.84 -30.33
C THR A 315 -9.07 9.83 -29.26
N LEU A 316 -8.30 8.75 -29.17
CA LEU A 316 -8.44 7.69 -28.17
C LEU A 316 -7.62 8.06 -26.93
N VAL A 317 -8.18 7.94 -25.73
CA VAL A 317 -7.49 8.12 -24.46
C VAL A 317 -7.83 6.97 -23.53
N VAL A 318 -6.83 6.17 -23.14
CA VAL A 318 -7.00 5.19 -22.06
C VAL A 318 -6.50 5.82 -20.77
N ALA A 319 -7.36 5.87 -19.76
CA ALA A 319 -7.03 6.29 -18.40
C ALA A 319 -6.87 5.07 -17.49
N GLY A 320 -5.72 4.92 -16.87
CA GLY A 320 -5.44 3.90 -15.86
C GLY A 320 -5.58 4.48 -14.46
N PHE A 321 -6.13 3.68 -13.54
CA PHE A 321 -6.25 4.01 -12.13
C PHE A 321 -5.63 2.89 -11.29
N ASP A 322 -4.75 3.24 -10.35
CA ASP A 322 -4.18 2.31 -9.37
C ASP A 322 -5.12 2.08 -8.16
N LYS A 323 -4.63 1.37 -7.13
CA LYS A 323 -5.40 1.04 -5.90
C LYS A 323 -5.43 2.15 -4.84
N ALA A 324 -4.50 3.10 -4.88
CA ALA A 324 -4.51 4.29 -4.03
C ALA A 324 -5.39 5.41 -4.63
N GLY A 325 -5.59 5.39 -5.95
CA GLY A 325 -6.52 6.25 -6.69
C GLY A 325 -5.85 7.28 -7.60
N ASN A 326 -4.53 7.22 -7.84
CA ASN A 326 -3.92 8.10 -8.83
C ASN A 326 -4.37 7.72 -10.25
N LYS A 327 -4.26 8.69 -11.16
CA LYS A 327 -4.73 8.56 -12.54
C LYS A 327 -3.60 8.85 -13.52
N GLY A 328 -3.19 7.83 -14.26
CA GLY A 328 -2.34 7.97 -15.44
C GLY A 328 -3.17 7.86 -16.71
N GLN A 329 -2.63 8.33 -17.84
CA GLN A 329 -3.32 8.22 -19.13
C GLN A 329 -2.36 8.20 -20.31
N GLY A 330 -2.74 7.47 -21.36
CA GLY A 330 -2.06 7.40 -22.64
C GLY A 330 -3.04 7.67 -23.78
N ALA A 331 -2.59 8.32 -24.84
CA ALA A 331 -3.44 8.75 -25.94
C ALA A 331 -2.91 8.30 -27.31
N ALA A 332 -3.83 8.06 -28.25
CA ALA A 332 -3.54 7.77 -29.64
C ALA A 332 -4.51 8.54 -30.55
N LYS A 333 -4.05 8.99 -31.71
CA LYS A 333 -4.91 9.57 -32.76
C LYS A 333 -4.95 8.67 -33.98
N VAL A 334 -6.15 8.32 -34.43
CA VAL A 334 -6.37 7.41 -35.57
C VAL A 334 -7.31 8.03 -36.59
N VAL A 335 -7.28 7.49 -37.81
CA VAL A 335 -8.31 7.74 -38.82
C VAL A 335 -9.14 6.47 -39.00
N VAL A 336 -10.44 6.57 -38.75
CA VAL A 336 -11.41 5.52 -39.01
C VAL A 336 -11.91 5.69 -40.45
N LEU A 337 -11.80 4.64 -41.25
CA LEU A 337 -12.29 4.64 -42.63
C LEU A 337 -13.83 4.65 -42.68
N ALA A 338 -14.36 5.12 -43.81
CA ALA A 338 -15.72 4.78 -44.19
C ALA A 338 -15.84 3.25 -44.36
N PRO A 339 -16.96 2.63 -43.96
CA PRO A 339 -17.33 1.33 -44.49
C PRO A 339 -17.34 1.38 -46.02
N LEU A 340 -16.87 0.31 -46.65
CA LEU A 340 -16.89 0.15 -48.10
C LEU A 340 -18.32 -0.03 -48.59
N GLU A 341 -18.67 0.70 -49.64
CA GLU A 341 -19.99 0.72 -50.25
C GLU A 341 -20.21 -0.45 -51.23
N PHE A 342 -21.45 -0.67 -51.66
CA PHE A 342 -21.80 -1.76 -52.57
C PHE A 342 -20.94 -1.76 -53.85
N GLY A 343 -20.27 -2.90 -54.11
CA GLY A 343 -19.38 -3.10 -55.26
C GLY A 343 -17.92 -2.72 -55.04
N GLU A 344 -17.55 -2.07 -53.92
CA GLU A 344 -16.15 -1.77 -53.61
C GLU A 344 -15.37 -3.03 -53.19
N ALA A 345 -14.06 -3.07 -53.49
CA ALA A 345 -13.24 -4.26 -53.28
C ALA A 345 -12.85 -4.47 -51.81
N CYS A 346 -13.08 -5.68 -51.29
CA CYS A 346 -12.89 -6.03 -49.88
C CYS A 346 -12.14 -7.36 -49.71
N GLU A 347 -11.52 -7.54 -48.55
CA GLU A 347 -10.95 -8.82 -48.12
C GLU A 347 -11.81 -9.51 -47.05
N LEU A 348 -12.46 -8.72 -46.18
CA LEU A 348 -13.23 -9.19 -45.02
C LEU A 348 -14.59 -8.49 -44.93
N SER A 349 -15.56 -9.22 -44.36
CA SER A 349 -16.96 -8.77 -44.22
C SER A 349 -17.15 -7.51 -43.37
N ASP A 350 -16.29 -7.28 -42.38
CA ASP A 350 -16.34 -6.13 -41.47
C ASP A 350 -15.88 -4.81 -42.11
N GLN A 351 -15.33 -4.87 -43.32
CA GLN A 351 -14.99 -3.70 -44.13
C GLN A 351 -16.21 -3.11 -44.83
N CYS A 352 -17.24 -3.91 -45.11
CA CYS A 352 -18.41 -3.52 -45.90
C CYS A 352 -19.52 -2.90 -45.04
N ALA A 353 -20.21 -1.87 -45.56
CA ALA A 353 -21.37 -1.26 -44.91
C ALA A 353 -22.48 -2.29 -44.57
N SER A 354 -22.66 -3.28 -45.44
CA SER A 354 -23.60 -4.40 -45.32
C SER A 354 -23.17 -5.52 -44.37
N GLY A 355 -21.90 -5.56 -43.96
CA GLY A 355 -21.30 -6.72 -43.29
C GLY A 355 -21.01 -7.91 -44.21
N ILE A 356 -21.10 -7.79 -45.54
CA ILE A 356 -20.98 -8.90 -46.49
C ILE A 356 -19.93 -8.61 -47.56
N CYS A 357 -18.78 -9.29 -47.46
CA CYS A 357 -17.75 -9.32 -48.50
C CYS A 357 -17.91 -10.60 -49.33
N ALA A 358 -18.53 -10.48 -50.52
CA ALA A 358 -18.76 -11.62 -51.42
C ALA A 358 -17.54 -11.87 -52.33
N ARG A 359 -17.36 -13.12 -52.77
CA ARG A 359 -16.40 -13.50 -53.82
C ARG A 359 -17.12 -14.28 -54.89
N HIS A 360 -16.81 -14.02 -56.16
CA HIS A 360 -17.42 -14.72 -57.29
C HIS A 360 -16.37 -15.02 -58.37
N GLY A 361 -16.28 -16.28 -58.79
CA GLY A 361 -15.41 -16.71 -59.89
C GLY A 361 -13.92 -16.45 -59.63
N SER A 362 -13.22 -15.94 -60.64
CA SER A 362 -11.76 -15.75 -60.68
C SER A 362 -11.26 -14.40 -60.12
N LEU A 363 -12.12 -13.64 -59.43
CA LEU A 363 -11.71 -12.38 -58.79
C LEU A 363 -10.71 -12.66 -57.66
N THR A 364 -9.57 -11.95 -57.65
CA THR A 364 -8.52 -12.12 -56.63
C THR A 364 -8.93 -11.61 -55.25
N HIS A 365 -9.82 -10.62 -55.22
CA HIS A 365 -10.34 -9.95 -54.03
C HIS A 365 -11.87 -10.11 -53.98
N GLY A 366 -12.47 -9.90 -52.82
CA GLY A 366 -13.92 -9.81 -52.70
C GLY A 366 -14.46 -8.44 -53.14
N TYR A 367 -15.78 -8.32 -53.14
CA TYR A 367 -16.50 -7.07 -53.32
C TYR A 367 -17.65 -6.99 -52.31
N CYS A 368 -17.94 -5.78 -51.82
CA CYS A 368 -19.01 -5.56 -50.87
C CYS A 368 -20.37 -5.79 -51.55
N SER A 369 -21.20 -6.59 -50.89
CA SER A 369 -22.43 -7.19 -51.43
C SER A 369 -23.56 -7.04 -50.42
N GLU A 370 -24.79 -7.38 -50.79
CA GLU A 370 -25.97 -7.34 -49.94
C GLU A 370 -26.76 -8.65 -50.08
N LEU A 371 -27.57 -9.02 -49.08
CA LEU A 371 -28.51 -10.12 -49.24
C LEU A 371 -29.64 -9.72 -50.19
N CYS A 372 -30.17 -10.70 -50.91
CA CYS A 372 -31.30 -10.53 -51.81
C CYS A 372 -32.23 -11.74 -51.73
N ASP A 373 -33.46 -11.55 -52.20
CA ASP A 373 -34.47 -12.60 -52.35
C ASP A 373 -35.54 -12.16 -53.36
N ALA A 374 -36.65 -12.91 -53.46
CA ALA A 374 -37.77 -12.59 -54.35
C ALA A 374 -38.53 -11.28 -54.02
N SER A 375 -38.20 -10.61 -52.90
CA SER A 375 -38.73 -9.32 -52.47
C SER A 375 -37.66 -8.20 -52.40
N THR A 376 -36.40 -8.58 -52.25
CA THR A 376 -35.25 -7.67 -52.08
C THR A 376 -34.35 -7.74 -53.32
N ALA A 377 -34.57 -6.82 -54.26
CA ALA A 377 -33.80 -6.73 -55.50
C ALA A 377 -32.43 -6.05 -55.31
N CYS A 378 -31.44 -6.46 -56.09
CA CYS A 378 -30.07 -5.98 -55.97
C CYS A 378 -29.82 -4.56 -56.53
N PRO A 379 -28.81 -3.83 -56.01
CA PRO A 379 -28.48 -2.49 -56.51
C PRO A 379 -27.98 -2.47 -57.97
N GLY A 380 -28.44 -1.49 -58.74
CA GLY A 380 -27.90 -1.15 -60.06
C GLY A 380 -28.11 -2.24 -61.12
N GLN A 381 -27.01 -2.84 -61.59
CA GLN A 381 -27.01 -3.95 -62.56
C GLN A 381 -26.60 -5.30 -61.93
N ALA A 382 -26.49 -5.37 -60.61
CA ALA A 382 -26.16 -6.62 -59.93
C ALA A 382 -27.32 -7.63 -60.05
N SER A 383 -26.98 -8.91 -60.05
CA SER A 383 -27.94 -10.02 -60.04
C SER A 383 -27.94 -10.68 -58.68
N CYS A 384 -29.10 -11.18 -58.26
CA CYS A 384 -29.19 -12.03 -57.07
C CYS A 384 -28.62 -13.42 -57.42
N LEU A 385 -27.60 -13.87 -56.70
CA LEU A 385 -26.87 -15.10 -56.97
C LEU A 385 -26.83 -16.01 -55.72
N PRO A 386 -26.93 -17.35 -55.87
CA PRO A 386 -26.80 -18.27 -54.74
C PRO A 386 -25.44 -18.13 -54.03
N ALA A 387 -25.49 -17.85 -52.73
CA ALA A 387 -24.35 -17.67 -51.82
C ALA A 387 -24.26 -18.78 -50.75
N GLY A 388 -25.15 -19.77 -50.80
CA GLY A 388 -25.18 -20.92 -49.88
C GLY A 388 -26.37 -21.84 -50.17
N PRO A 389 -26.64 -22.84 -49.31
CA PRO A 389 -27.76 -23.78 -49.48
C PRO A 389 -29.16 -23.14 -49.41
N SER A 390 -29.26 -21.96 -48.80
CA SER A 390 -30.52 -21.23 -48.55
C SER A 390 -30.27 -19.73 -48.36
N THR A 391 -29.31 -19.17 -49.11
CA THR A 391 -28.88 -17.77 -49.00
C THR A 391 -28.50 -17.27 -50.39
N GLU A 392 -28.99 -16.09 -50.76
CA GLU A 392 -28.65 -15.43 -52.01
C GLU A 392 -28.07 -14.04 -51.70
N ALA A 393 -27.10 -13.61 -52.51
CA ALA A 393 -26.42 -12.33 -52.36
C ALA A 393 -26.17 -11.67 -53.72
N CYS A 394 -26.09 -10.34 -53.71
CA CYS A 394 -25.96 -9.53 -54.90
C CYS A 394 -24.56 -9.58 -55.50
N GLY A 395 -24.43 -10.09 -56.71
CA GLY A 395 -23.16 -10.21 -57.44
C GLY A 395 -23.18 -9.58 -58.83
N PRO A 396 -22.04 -9.58 -59.53
CA PRO A 396 -21.95 -9.05 -60.90
C PRO A 396 -22.89 -9.83 -61.84
N PRO A 397 -23.51 -9.17 -62.84
CA PRO A 397 -24.46 -9.82 -63.73
C PRO A 397 -23.81 -10.98 -64.51
N PRO A 398 -24.54 -12.08 -64.80
CA PRO A 398 -24.01 -13.24 -65.54
C PRO A 398 -23.30 -12.91 -66.86
N SER A 399 -23.69 -11.82 -67.53
CA SER A 399 -23.05 -11.33 -68.76
C SER A 399 -21.62 -10.80 -68.56
N ALA A 400 -21.29 -10.24 -67.39
CA ALA A 400 -19.94 -9.76 -67.08
C ALA A 400 -18.93 -10.91 -66.89
N LEU A 401 -19.43 -12.11 -66.62
CA LEU A 401 -18.65 -13.28 -66.20
C LEU A 401 -18.21 -14.17 -67.37
N GLN A 402 -18.69 -13.92 -68.59
CA GLN A 402 -18.39 -14.73 -69.78
C GLN A 402 -17.14 -14.28 -70.56
N ASN A 403 -16.53 -13.15 -70.21
CA ASN A 403 -15.36 -12.60 -70.92
C ASN A 403 -13.99 -13.07 -70.38
N GLY A 404 -13.98 -13.93 -69.35
CA GLY A 404 -12.79 -14.72 -68.97
C GLY A 404 -12.90 -16.13 -69.56
N GLY A 405 -12.32 -16.35 -70.75
CA GLY A 405 -12.62 -17.53 -71.57
C GLY A 405 -11.90 -18.82 -71.18
N GLY A 406 -12.60 -19.96 -71.29
CA GLY A 406 -12.10 -21.33 -71.15
C GLY A 406 -12.10 -21.84 -69.69
N ASP A 407 -12.58 -23.05 -69.37
CA ASP A 407 -13.09 -24.14 -70.22
C ASP A 407 -14.20 -24.96 -69.49
N GLN A 408 -14.61 -26.11 -70.04
CA GLN A 408 -15.90 -26.76 -69.77
C GLN A 408 -16.23 -27.16 -68.32
N GLN A 409 -17.46 -26.79 -67.93
CA GLN A 409 -18.50 -27.67 -67.36
C GLN A 409 -18.02 -28.91 -66.56
N GLN A 410 -18.01 -28.80 -65.23
CA GLN A 410 -18.15 -29.99 -64.38
C GLN A 410 -18.80 -29.68 -63.03
N SER A 411 -19.79 -30.50 -62.67
CA SER A 411 -20.44 -30.46 -61.36
C SER A 411 -19.57 -31.15 -60.30
N GLY A 412 -19.09 -30.41 -59.30
CA GLY A 412 -18.32 -30.94 -58.18
C GLY A 412 -18.80 -30.37 -56.85
N GLY A 413 -19.20 -31.23 -55.92
CA GLY A 413 -19.63 -30.82 -54.58
C GLY A 413 -18.45 -30.54 -53.64
N CYS A 414 -18.64 -29.66 -52.66
CA CYS A 414 -17.63 -29.38 -51.64
C CYS A 414 -17.40 -30.60 -50.74
N ALA A 415 -16.24 -31.25 -50.87
CA ALA A 415 -15.76 -32.27 -49.94
C ALA A 415 -14.85 -31.66 -48.87
N VAL A 416 -15.04 -32.07 -47.62
CA VAL A 416 -14.21 -31.64 -46.48
C VAL A 416 -13.06 -32.62 -46.27
N GLY A 417 -11.86 -32.11 -46.02
CA GLY A 417 -10.71 -32.87 -45.50
C GLY A 417 -9.68 -31.90 -44.89
N GLY A 418 -9.09 -32.14 -43.72
CA GLY A 418 -9.16 -33.33 -42.84
C GLY A 418 -7.85 -34.13 -42.91
N ASP A 419 -7.12 -34.19 -41.80
CA ASP A 419 -5.76 -34.75 -41.72
C ASP A 419 -5.67 -36.25 -42.02
N GLY A 420 -4.55 -36.70 -42.62
CA GLY A 420 -4.25 -38.14 -42.64
C GLY A 420 -3.04 -38.62 -43.45
N ALA A 421 -1.98 -39.00 -42.74
CA ALA A 421 -1.06 -40.11 -43.03
C ALA A 421 -0.18 -40.15 -44.32
N SER A 422 1.12 -39.97 -44.08
CA SER A 422 2.20 -40.95 -44.39
C SER A 422 2.52 -41.36 -45.85
N ARG A 423 3.76 -41.06 -46.29
CA ARG A 423 4.55 -41.94 -47.20
C ARG A 423 6.07 -41.71 -47.11
N THR A 424 6.75 -42.70 -46.51
CA THR A 424 8.05 -43.30 -46.88
C THR A 424 9.22 -42.48 -47.47
N LEU A 425 10.43 -42.74 -46.94
CA LEU A 425 11.75 -42.25 -47.38
C LEU A 425 12.13 -42.66 -48.83
N PRO A 426 13.19 -42.03 -49.37
CA PRO A 426 14.41 -42.81 -49.70
C PRO A 426 15.69 -42.34 -48.96
N LEU A 427 16.72 -43.19 -48.93
CA LEU A 427 18.06 -42.90 -48.40
C LEU A 427 19.01 -42.38 -49.49
N LEU A 428 19.98 -41.55 -49.11
CA LEU A 428 21.39 -41.77 -49.45
C LEU A 428 22.35 -41.12 -48.43
N MET A 429 23.64 -41.51 -48.45
CA MET A 429 24.64 -41.18 -47.43
C MET A 429 25.45 -39.90 -47.70
N LEU A 430 26.04 -39.33 -46.64
CA LEU A 430 27.51 -39.18 -46.52
C LEU A 430 27.97 -39.02 -45.05
N LEU A 431 29.26 -39.17 -44.79
CA LEU A 431 29.92 -39.20 -43.47
C LEU A 431 30.40 -37.76 -43.06
N LEU A 432 31.08 -37.45 -41.94
CA LEU A 432 32.00 -38.21 -41.06
C LEU A 432 32.31 -37.44 -39.74
N CYS A 433 32.68 -38.17 -38.67
CA CYS A 433 33.26 -37.70 -37.39
C CYS A 433 32.38 -36.82 -36.45
N GLY A 434 32.54 -36.88 -35.12
CA GLY A 434 33.45 -37.73 -34.30
C GLY A 434 33.02 -37.82 -32.83
N LEU A 435 33.57 -38.77 -32.08
CA LEU A 435 33.22 -39.01 -30.67
C LEU A 435 33.96 -38.07 -29.71
N LEU A 436 33.36 -37.81 -28.54
CA LEU A 436 34.05 -38.07 -27.27
C LEU A 436 33.05 -38.37 -26.12
N LEU A 437 33.50 -39.12 -25.13
CA LEU A 437 32.69 -39.68 -24.03
C LEU A 437 33.00 -38.99 -22.70
N VAL A 438 31.96 -38.65 -21.93
CA VAL A 438 32.04 -38.61 -20.45
C VAL A 438 30.83 -39.33 -19.85
N ARG A 439 31.07 -40.16 -18.83
CA ARG A 439 30.06 -40.97 -18.12
C ARG A 439 29.75 -40.39 -16.73
N ARG A 440 28.47 -40.43 -16.32
CA ARG A 440 27.91 -41.01 -15.07
C ARG A 440 26.57 -40.32 -14.76
N ARG A 441 25.41 -40.98 -14.67
CA ARG A 441 24.91 -42.12 -13.84
C ARG A 441 24.32 -41.69 -12.48
N VAL A 442 23.01 -41.95 -12.31
CA VAL A 442 22.31 -42.31 -11.04
C VAL A 442 22.15 -41.12 -10.06
N VAL A 443 20.98 -40.83 -9.46
CA VAL A 443 20.13 -41.64 -8.55
C VAL A 443 18.63 -41.67 -8.94
N ARG A 444 17.86 -42.62 -8.39
CA ARG A 444 16.41 -42.87 -8.62
C ARG A 444 15.50 -42.36 -7.48
N ARG A 445 14.28 -41.96 -7.88
CA ARG A 445 12.94 -42.09 -7.23
C ARG A 445 12.82 -42.53 -5.74
N GLY A 446 11.93 -41.82 -5.03
CA GLY A 446 11.07 -42.27 -3.92
C GLY A 446 10.47 -41.05 -3.21
N ARG A 447 9.16 -40.78 -3.05
CA ARG A 447 7.85 -41.50 -3.03
C ARG A 447 7.31 -41.88 -1.63
N ALA A 448 6.65 -40.89 -0.99
CA ALA A 448 5.45 -40.98 -0.13
C ALA A 448 5.50 -41.69 1.25
N GLY A 449 4.57 -41.26 2.13
CA GLY A 449 4.44 -41.61 3.56
C GLY A 449 4.68 -40.36 4.41
N LYS A 450 3.71 -39.68 5.05
CA LYS A 450 2.40 -40.00 5.66
C LYS A 450 2.51 -40.60 7.08
N THR A 451 1.76 -39.99 8.02
CA THR A 451 1.58 -40.31 9.45
C THR A 451 2.83 -40.41 10.33
N ARG A 452 2.96 -39.48 11.27
CA ARG A 452 2.24 -39.64 12.55
C ARG A 452 1.65 -38.32 13.02
#